data_AF-A0A2V6J8C9-F1
#
_entry.id   AF-A0A2V6J8C9-F1
#
_cell.length_a   1.000
_cell.length_b   1.000
_cell.length_c   1.000
_cell.angle_alpha   90.00
_cell.angle_beta   90.00
_cell.angle_gamma   90.00
#
_symmetry.space_group_name_H-M   'P 1'
#
loop_
_entity.id
_entity.type
_entity.pdbx_description
1 polymer ?
#
loop_
_entity_poly.entity_id
_entity_poly.type
_entity_poly.pdbx_seq_one_letter_code
_entity_poly.pdbx_strand_id
1 'polypeptide(L)' 'VKVTGPKMDLHSGVFGGAVANPITALAQLLATLHDREGRVAIAGFYDRVKPLGNWEREAWRKLPVDGDKLIR' A
#
# COMPACT_ATOMS: atom_id res chain seq x y z
N VAL A 1 -6.50 2.25 -11.06
CA VAL A 1 -6.31 0.93 -11.72
C VAL A 1 -7.67 0.37 -12.06
N LYS A 2 -7.87 -0.15 -13.28
CA LYS A 2 -9.12 -0.81 -13.70
C LYS A 2 -8.78 -2.24 -14.12
N VAL A 3 -9.42 -3.22 -13.49
CA VAL A 3 -9.38 -4.63 -13.89
C VAL A 3 -10.75 -4.98 -14.44
N THR A 4 -10.81 -5.66 -15.58
CA THR A 4 -12.07 -6.06 -16.22
C THR A 4 -12.05 -7.56 -16.43
N GLY A 5 -13.15 -8.22 -16.10
CA GLY A 5 -13.31 -9.66 -16.26
C GLY A 5 -14.51 -10.00 -17.15
N PRO A 6 -15.40 -10.91 -16.71
CA PRO A 6 -16.57 -11.31 -17.49
C PRO A 6 -17.44 -10.12 -17.90
N LYS A 7 -18.21 -10.29 -18.99
CA LYS A 7 -19.11 -9.24 -19.53
C LYS A 7 -20.31 -8.93 -18.62
N MET A 8 -20.54 -9.74 -17.59
CA MET A 8 -21.62 -9.63 -16.61
C MET A 8 -21.16 -10.22 -15.27
N ASP A 9 -21.87 -9.90 -14.20
CA ASP A 9 -21.59 -10.50 -12.89
C ASP A 9 -21.92 -12.00 -12.89
N LEU A 10 -21.12 -12.77 -12.16
CA LEU A 10 -21.22 -14.24 -12.09
C LEU A 10 -21.49 -14.70 -10.66
N HIS A 11 -22.38 -15.68 -10.50
CA HIS A 11 -22.66 -16.29 -9.20
C HIS A 11 -21.45 -17.10 -8.70
N SER A 12 -20.85 -16.68 -7.58
CA SER A 12 -19.59 -17.26 -7.09
C SER A 12 -19.67 -18.76 -6.77
N GLY A 13 -20.83 -19.29 -6.38
CA GLY A 13 -21.01 -20.73 -6.16
C GLY A 13 -21.02 -21.58 -7.45
N VAL A 14 -21.41 -20.99 -8.58
CA VAL A 14 -21.49 -21.71 -9.87
C VAL A 14 -20.17 -21.58 -10.64
N PHE A 15 -19.54 -20.41 -10.56
CA PHE A 15 -18.34 -20.07 -11.33
C PHE A 15 -17.06 -20.02 -10.48
N GLY A 16 -17.16 -20.31 -9.18
CA GLY A 16 -16.05 -20.31 -8.24
C GLY A 16 -14.97 -21.32 -8.66
N GLY A 17 -13.76 -20.83 -8.87
CA GLY A 17 -12.63 -21.65 -9.33
C GLY A 17 -12.60 -21.92 -10.84
N ALA A 18 -13.71 -21.70 -11.56
CA ALA A 18 -13.77 -21.90 -13.02
C ALA A 18 -13.33 -20.66 -13.81
N VAL A 19 -13.48 -19.47 -13.23
CA VAL A 19 -13.13 -18.19 -13.88
C VAL A 19 -12.24 -17.36 -12.96
N ALA A 20 -11.25 -16.68 -13.54
CA ALA A 20 -10.42 -15.73 -12.81
C ALA A 20 -11.26 -14.56 -12.28
N ASN A 21 -11.32 -14.41 -10.95
CA ASN A 21 -12.07 -13.34 -10.31
C ASN A 21 -11.30 -12.01 -10.37
N PRO A 22 -11.84 -10.96 -11.03
CA PRO A 22 -11.19 -9.65 -11.11
C PRO A 22 -10.87 -9.02 -9.75
N ILE A 23 -11.69 -9.27 -8.73
CA ILE A 23 -11.47 -8.75 -7.37
C ILE A 23 -10.25 -9.41 -6.74
N THR A 24 -10.04 -10.71 -6.94
CA THR A 24 -8.86 -11.42 -6.43
C THR A 24 -7.58 -10.89 -7.08
N ALA A 25 -7.58 -10.70 -8.40
CA ALA A 25 -6.44 -10.13 -9.12
C ALA A 25 -6.16 -8.68 -8.66
N LEU A 26 -7.20 -7.87 -8.48
CA LEU A 26 -7.05 -6.50 -7.96
C LEU A 26 -6.48 -6.50 -6.54
N ALA A 27 -6.97 -7.36 -5.65
CA ALA A 27 -6.49 -7.48 -4.29
C ALA A 27 -5.01 -7.89 -4.24
N GLN A 28 -4.60 -8.84 -5.08
CA GLN A 28 -3.20 -9.24 -5.21
C GLN A 28 -2.33 -8.08 -5.69
N LEU A 29 -2.77 -7.32 -6.70
CA LEU A 29 -2.05 -6.14 -7.17
C LEU A 29 -1.92 -5.08 -6.07
N LEU A 30 -2.99 -4.78 -5.34
CA LEU A 30 -2.96 -3.82 -4.23
C LEU A 30 -2.01 -4.27 -3.11
N ALA A 31 -1.94 -5.57 -2.82
CA ALA A 31 -1.03 -6.12 -1.83
C ALA A 31 0.44 -5.94 -2.21
N THR A 32 0.78 -5.74 -3.49
CA THR A 32 2.17 -5.48 -3.92
C THR A 32 2.58 -4.01 -3.79
N LEU A 33 1.68 -3.10 -3.43
CA LEU A 33 2.00 -1.67 -3.34
C LEU A 33 2.85 -1.33 -2.10
N HIS A 34 2.85 -2.18 -1.08
CA HIS A 34 3.69 -2.04 0.10
C HIS A 34 4.45 -3.34 0.41
N ASP A 35 5.62 -3.22 1.03
CA ASP A 35 6.38 -4.35 1.55
C ASP A 35 5.85 -4.82 2.92
N ARG A 36 6.52 -5.82 3.52
CA ARG A 36 6.10 -6.42 4.80
C ARG A 36 6.25 -5.47 5.98
N GLU A 37 7.11 -4.46 5.83
CA GLU A 37 7.39 -3.42 6.81
C GLU A 37 6.51 -2.18 6.59
N GLY A 38 5.59 -2.21 5.61
CA GLY A 38 4.65 -1.14 5.30
C GLY A 38 5.25 0.00 4.47
N ARG A 39 6.44 -0.16 3.90
CA ARG A 39 7.04 0.83 2.99
C ARG A 39 6.45 0.69 1.60
N VAL A 40 6.44 1.76 0.84
CA VAL A 40 5.93 1.75 -0.54
C VAL A 40 6.89 0.93 -1.41
N ALA A 41 6.40 -0.13 -2.03
CA ALA A 41 7.21 -1.07 -2.81
C ALA A 41 7.36 -0.67 -4.29
N ILE A 42 6.87 0.49 -4.69
CA ILE A 42 6.99 1.00 -6.06
C ILE A 42 8.45 1.37 -6.35
N ALA A 43 9.00 0.78 -7.40
CA ALA A 43 10.36 1.07 -7.85
C ALA A 43 10.55 2.57 -8.11
N GLY A 44 11.64 3.12 -7.58
CA GLY A 44 11.98 4.53 -7.71
C GLY A 44 11.15 5.50 -6.86
N PHE A 45 10.22 5.01 -6.04
CA PHE A 45 9.36 5.87 -5.20
C PHE A 45 10.18 6.78 -4.27
N TYR A 46 11.28 6.25 -3.71
CA TYR A 46 12.12 6.97 -2.76
C TYR A 46 13.28 7.76 -3.39
N ASP A 47 13.48 7.67 -4.70
CA ASP A 47 14.67 8.23 -5.37
C ASP A 47 14.80 9.75 -5.20
N ARG A 48 13.66 10.44 -5.03
CA ARG A 48 13.61 11.90 -4.85
C ARG A 48 13.34 12.32 -3.40
N VAL A 49 13.29 11.37 -2.47
CA VAL A 49 13.11 11.67 -1.04
C VAL A 49 14.44 12.19 -0.50
N LYS A 50 14.42 13.43 -0.01
CA LYS A 50 15.60 14.05 0.59
C LYS A 50 15.93 13.39 1.92
N PRO A 51 17.22 13.13 2.23
CA PRO A 51 17.60 12.69 3.55
C PRO A 51 17.28 13.79 4.57
N LEU A 52 16.87 13.37 5.77
CA LEU A 52 16.62 14.31 6.87
C LEU A 52 17.88 15.10 7.21
N GLY A 53 17.75 16.42 7.28
CA GLY A 53 18.77 17.34 7.74
C GLY A 53 18.99 17.26 9.26
N ASN A 54 20.15 17.74 9.71
CA ASN A 54 20.46 17.80 11.14
C ASN A 54 19.50 18.75 11.89
N TRP A 55 19.19 19.89 11.28
CA TRP A 55 18.26 20.86 11.85
C TRP A 55 16.83 20.29 11.98
N GLU A 56 16.39 19.46 11.03
CA GLU A 56 15.09 18.79 11.08
C GLU A 56 15.02 17.83 12.27
N ARG A 57 16.05 16.98 12.44
CA ARG A 57 16.15 16.07 13.59
C ARG A 57 16.12 16.82 14.93
N GLU A 58 16.80 17.96 15.01
CA GLU A 58 16.82 18.77 16.23
C GLU A 58 15.48 19.45 16.50
N ALA A 59 14.83 19.98 15.46
CA ALA A 59 13.50 20.56 15.57
C ALA A 59 12.46 19.51 16.04
N TRP A 60 12.50 18.30 15.47
CA TRP A 60 11.63 17.20 15.87
C TRP A 60 11.76 16.83 17.35
N ARG A 61 12.98 16.82 17.90
CA ARG A 61 13.22 16.54 19.33
C ARG A 61 12.66 17.59 20.29
N LYS A 62 12.43 18.81 19.81
CA LYS A 62 11.91 19.94 20.61
C LYS A 62 10.38 19.96 20.66
N LEU A 63 9.70 19.16 19.84
CA LEU A 63 8.26 19.10 19.85
C LEU A 63 7.76 18.52 21.19
N PRO A 64 6.75 19.13 21.84
CA PRO A 64 6.17 18.62 23.08
C PRO A 64 5.19 17.47 22.82
N VAL A 65 5.61 16.51 21.99
CA VAL A 65 4.81 15.33 21.59
C VAL A 65 5.59 14.07 21.91
N ASP A 66 4.91 13.11 22.51
CA ASP A 66 5.46 11.77 22.74
C ASP A 66 5.23 10.94 21.47
N GLY A 67 6.31 10.75 20.68
CA GLY A 67 6.24 10.06 19.39
C GLY A 67 5.72 8.62 19.50
N ASP A 68 6.03 7.92 20.59
CA ASP A 68 5.60 6.53 20.80
C ASP A 68 4.11 6.42 21.16
N LYS A 69 3.51 7.50 21.67
CA LYS A 69 2.06 7.60 21.92
C LYS A 69 1.28 8.13 20.72
N LEU A 70 1.93 8.77 19.75
CA LEU A 70 1.27 9.37 18.59
C LEU A 70 1.08 8.40 17.42
N ILE A 71 1.88 7.33 17.36
CA ILE A 71 1.98 6.41 16.20
C ILE A 71 1.37 5.02 16.53
N ARG A 72 0.74 4.86 17.71
CA ARG A 72 -0.03 3.65 18.06
C ARG A 72 -1.52 3.83 17.85
#